data_AF-A0A341CMS8-F1
#
_entry.id   AF-A0A341CMS8-F1
#
_cell.length_a   1.000
_cell.length_b   1.000
_cell.length_c   1.000
_cell.angle_alpha   90.00
_cell.angle_beta   90.00
_cell.angle_gamma   90.00
#
_symmetry.space_group_name_H-M   'P 1'
#
loop_
_entity.id
_entity.type
_entity.pdbx_description
1 polymer ?
#
loop_
_entity_poly.entity_id
_entity_poly.type
_entity_poly.pdbx_seq_one_letter_code
_entity_poly.pdbx_strand_id
1 'polypeptide(L)'
;MGNSAGRSDFEWVYTDQPHTQRRKEMLAKYPAIKALMRPDPHLKWLVLGMVLAQLLACWLVRGLAWRWLLFWAYAFGGCVNHSLTLAIHDISHNTAFGTGHPAQNRWFAVFANLPLGVPYASSFKKYHVDHHRYLGGDGLDVDVPTRLEGWLFCTPARKLLWLALQPFFYSLRPLCVHPKAMTRMEVFNALAQLAANATIFTLWGLKPMVYLLASSLLGLGLHPISGHFVAEHYMFLKGHETYSYYGPLNWITFNVGYHMEHHDFPSIPGRNLPLVRKIAPEYYDHLPQHYSWVKVLWDFVSEDSLGPYARVKRVCKLAKDGL
;
A
#
# COMPACT_ATOMS: atom_id res chain seq x y z
N MET A 1 4.24 -10.50 34.41
CA MET A 1 5.47 -9.98 33.79
C MET A 1 5.37 -10.31 32.31
N GLY A 2 5.01 -9.33 31.48
CA GLY A 2 4.74 -9.58 30.06
C GLY A 2 6.03 -9.59 29.26
N ASN A 3 6.21 -10.62 28.43
CA ASN A 3 7.30 -10.69 27.44
C ASN A 3 7.38 -9.37 26.67
N SER A 4 8.43 -8.58 26.93
CA SER A 4 8.82 -7.48 26.05
C SER A 4 9.50 -8.08 24.83
N ALA A 5 9.05 -7.67 23.63
CA ALA A 5 9.51 -8.13 22.31
C ALA A 5 11.01 -8.43 22.18
N GLY A 6 11.35 -9.44 21.36
CA GLY A 6 12.74 -9.88 21.15
C GLY A 6 13.63 -8.89 20.40
N ARG A 7 13.08 -7.84 19.76
CA ARG A 7 13.85 -6.78 19.07
C ARG A 7 13.67 -5.44 19.76
N SER A 8 14.79 -4.79 20.09
CA SER A 8 14.83 -3.43 20.65
C SER A 8 15.28 -2.36 19.66
N ASP A 9 15.73 -2.76 18.47
CA ASP A 9 16.09 -1.86 17.36
C ASP A 9 15.81 -2.52 16.00
N PHE A 10 15.87 -1.73 14.94
CA PHE A 10 15.85 -2.14 13.54
C PHE A 10 17.12 -2.92 13.17
N GLU A 11 17.03 -3.74 12.11
CA GLU A 11 18.23 -4.35 11.52
C GLU A 11 18.90 -3.34 10.59
N TRP A 12 20.11 -2.92 10.94
CA TRP A 12 20.89 -2.00 10.12
C TRP A 12 21.74 -2.75 9.10
N VAL A 13 21.62 -2.39 7.83
CA VAL A 13 22.45 -2.92 6.74
C VAL A 13 23.22 -1.81 6.04
N TYR A 14 24.37 -2.18 5.50
CA TYR A 14 25.31 -1.28 4.80
C TYR A 14 25.41 -1.60 3.30
N THR A 15 24.43 -2.35 2.78
CA THR A 15 24.29 -2.69 1.37
C THR A 15 23.14 -1.90 0.74
N ASP A 16 23.20 -1.72 -0.58
CA ASP A 16 22.08 -1.16 -1.34
C ASP A 16 20.87 -2.11 -1.34
N GLN A 17 19.69 -1.59 -1.71
CA GLN A 17 18.48 -2.41 -1.85
C GLN A 17 18.66 -3.48 -2.97
N PRO A 18 18.15 -4.71 -2.77
CA PRO A 18 18.42 -5.83 -3.68
C PRO A 18 17.76 -5.67 -5.06
N HIS A 19 16.67 -4.90 -5.14
CA HIS A 19 15.83 -4.75 -6.33
C HIS A 19 16.54 -4.08 -7.51
N THR A 20 17.39 -3.09 -7.26
CA THR A 20 18.09 -2.35 -8.32
C THR A 20 19.04 -3.26 -9.09
N GLN A 21 19.84 -4.04 -8.37
CA GLN A 21 20.81 -4.96 -8.97
C GLN A 21 20.09 -6.12 -9.65
N ARG A 22 19.11 -6.74 -8.98
CA ARG A 22 18.35 -7.87 -9.55
C ARG A 22 17.62 -7.48 -10.83
N ARG A 23 16.99 -6.29 -10.88
CA ARG A 23 16.38 -5.73 -12.10
C ARG A 23 17.39 -5.62 -13.24
N LYS A 24 18.59 -5.07 -12.98
CA LYS A 24 19.63 -4.89 -14.00
C LYS A 24 20.06 -6.22 -14.60
N GLU A 25 20.29 -7.22 -13.75
CA GLU A 25 20.66 -8.58 -14.16
C GLU A 25 19.55 -9.23 -14.98
N MET A 26 18.31 -9.19 -14.49
CA MET A 26 17.17 -9.76 -15.20
C MET A 26 16.91 -9.10 -16.55
N LEU A 27 17.07 -7.77 -16.69
CA LEU A 27 16.91 -7.11 -17.99
C LEU A 27 18.01 -7.46 -18.99
N ALA A 28 19.22 -7.76 -18.50
CA ALA A 28 20.31 -8.24 -19.35
C ALA A 28 20.06 -9.67 -19.83
N LYS A 29 19.60 -10.55 -18.94
CA LYS A 29 19.35 -11.97 -19.23
C LYS A 29 18.04 -12.21 -20.00
N TYR A 30 16.99 -11.46 -19.66
CA TYR A 30 15.64 -11.59 -20.21
C TYR A 30 15.10 -10.25 -20.75
N PRO A 31 15.57 -9.80 -21.92
CA PRO A 31 15.10 -8.55 -22.53
C PRO A 31 13.58 -8.52 -22.79
N ALA A 32 12.95 -9.69 -22.92
CA ALA A 32 11.49 -9.83 -23.10
C ALA A 32 10.67 -9.20 -21.97
N ILE A 33 11.22 -9.06 -20.76
CA ILE A 33 10.55 -8.39 -19.63
C ILE A 33 10.18 -6.93 -19.98
N LYS A 34 10.96 -6.25 -20.83
CA LYS A 34 10.65 -4.88 -21.27
C LYS A 34 9.31 -4.77 -21.99
N ALA A 35 8.86 -5.83 -22.66
CA ALA A 35 7.56 -5.86 -23.33
C ALA A 35 6.38 -5.82 -22.34
N LEU A 36 6.61 -6.15 -21.06
CA LEU A 36 5.62 -6.07 -19.99
C LEU A 36 5.48 -4.66 -19.41
N MET A 37 6.46 -3.77 -19.64
CA MET A 37 6.48 -2.37 -19.19
C MET A 37 5.60 -1.48 -20.07
N ARG A 38 4.31 -1.80 -20.11
CA ARG A 38 3.31 -1.13 -20.94
C ARG A 38 2.04 -0.88 -20.13
N PRO A 39 1.18 0.07 -20.52
CA PRO A 39 -0.04 0.35 -19.79
C PRO A 39 -0.97 -0.86 -19.70
N ASP A 40 -1.75 -0.93 -18.62
CA ASP A 40 -2.86 -1.87 -18.47
C ASP A 40 -4.15 -1.27 -19.08
N PRO A 41 -4.64 -1.77 -20.24
CA PRO A 41 -5.88 -1.31 -20.83
C PRO A 41 -7.14 -1.56 -19.97
N HIS A 42 -7.11 -2.48 -19.00
CA HIS A 42 -8.27 -2.88 -18.21
C HIS A 42 -8.40 -2.13 -16.88
N LEU A 43 -7.27 -1.70 -16.28
CA LEU A 43 -7.24 -1.07 -14.96
C LEU A 43 -8.23 0.10 -14.85
N LYS A 44 -8.33 0.93 -15.88
CA LYS A 44 -9.24 2.08 -15.88
C LYS A 44 -10.72 1.70 -15.77
N TRP A 45 -11.11 0.58 -16.38
CA TRP A 45 -12.50 0.09 -16.36
C TRP A 45 -12.83 -0.58 -15.04
N LEU A 46 -11.88 -1.32 -14.46
CA LEU A 46 -12.03 -1.92 -13.13
C LEU A 46 -12.19 -0.84 -12.06
N VAL A 47 -11.34 0.19 -12.10
CA VAL A 47 -11.44 1.33 -11.18
C VAL A 47 -12.75 2.10 -11.36
N LEU A 48 -13.19 2.37 -12.59
CA LEU A 48 -14.50 2.96 -12.85
C LEU A 48 -15.63 2.12 -12.24
N GLY A 49 -15.61 0.81 -12.45
CA GLY A 49 -16.59 -0.12 -11.89
C GLY A 49 -16.61 -0.09 -10.35
N MET A 50 -15.44 -0.10 -9.70
CA MET A 50 -15.34 -0.01 -8.24
C MET A 50 -15.84 1.32 -7.68
N VAL A 51 -15.53 2.44 -8.34
CA VAL A 51 -16.02 3.77 -7.94
C VAL A 51 -17.55 3.82 -8.04
N LEU A 52 -18.11 3.37 -9.17
CA LEU A 52 -19.56 3.31 -9.35
C LEU A 52 -20.24 2.37 -8.37
N ALA A 53 -19.63 1.21 -8.08
CA ALA A 53 -20.13 0.27 -7.08
C ALA A 53 -20.17 0.89 -5.68
N GLN A 54 -19.15 1.66 -5.28
CA GLN A 54 -19.18 2.38 -4.01
C GLN A 54 -20.19 3.52 -3.96
N LEU A 55 -20.38 4.25 -5.06
CA LEU A 55 -21.44 5.26 -5.14
C LEU A 55 -22.84 4.64 -5.05
N LEU A 56 -23.05 3.48 -5.68
CA LEU A 56 -24.28 2.71 -5.52
C LEU A 56 -24.46 2.24 -4.08
N ALA A 57 -23.41 1.73 -3.43
CA ALA A 57 -23.46 1.34 -2.04
C ALA A 57 -23.83 2.53 -1.14
N CYS A 58 -23.25 3.71 -1.37
CA CYS A 58 -23.63 4.96 -0.70
C CYS A 58 -25.14 5.25 -0.83
N TRP A 59 -25.70 5.12 -2.02
CA TRP A 59 -27.13 5.31 -2.23
C TRP A 59 -27.98 4.28 -1.47
N LEU A 60 -27.55 3.01 -1.43
CA LEU A 60 -28.24 1.92 -0.73
C LEU A 60 -28.20 2.08 0.81
N VAL A 61 -27.06 2.48 1.38
CA VAL A 61 -26.91 2.54 2.84
C VAL A 61 -27.81 3.56 3.53
N ARG A 62 -28.40 4.50 2.77
CA ARG A 62 -29.40 5.46 3.27
C ARG A 62 -30.52 4.75 4.04
N GLY A 63 -31.06 3.66 3.49
CA GLY A 63 -32.13 2.87 4.11
C GLY A 63 -31.68 1.87 5.19
N LEU A 64 -30.37 1.64 5.36
CA LEU A 64 -29.83 0.39 5.92
C LEU A 64 -30.03 0.07 7.43
N ALA A 65 -30.67 0.82 8.32
CA ALA A 65 -30.48 0.64 9.79
C ALA A 65 -28.99 0.71 10.28
N TRP A 66 -28.76 1.39 11.40
CA TRP A 66 -27.39 1.71 11.84
C TRP A 66 -26.57 0.49 12.27
N ARG A 67 -27.20 -0.54 12.86
CA ARG A 67 -26.50 -1.76 13.32
C ARG A 67 -25.77 -2.51 12.19
N TRP A 68 -26.26 -2.43 10.96
CA TRP A 68 -25.68 -3.11 9.80
C TRP A 68 -24.66 -2.25 9.06
N LEU A 69 -24.54 -0.96 9.39
CA LEU A 69 -23.68 -0.03 8.67
C LEU A 69 -22.21 -0.44 8.76
N LEU A 70 -21.73 -0.74 9.97
CA LEU A 70 -20.34 -1.15 10.19
C LEU A 70 -20.04 -2.53 9.59
N PHE A 71 -21.02 -3.44 9.63
CA PHE A 71 -20.89 -4.75 8.99
C PHE A 71 -20.66 -4.61 7.48
N TRP A 72 -21.48 -3.83 6.78
CA TRP A 72 -21.32 -3.62 5.34
C TRP A 72 -20.13 -2.73 4.99
N ALA A 73 -19.79 -1.76 5.86
CA ALA A 73 -18.57 -0.99 5.73
C ALA A 73 -17.32 -1.87 5.85
N TYR A 74 -17.34 -2.92 6.68
CA TYR A 74 -16.25 -3.89 6.77
C TYR A 74 -16.25 -4.84 5.56
N ALA A 75 -17.35 -5.58 5.39
CA ALA A 75 -17.40 -6.74 4.51
C ALA A 75 -17.38 -6.38 3.01
N PHE A 76 -18.00 -5.26 2.63
CA PHE A 76 -18.07 -4.82 1.24
C PHE A 76 -17.25 -3.54 1.02
N GLY A 77 -17.59 -2.48 1.75
CA GLY A 77 -16.96 -1.18 1.55
C GLY A 77 -15.46 -1.20 1.81
N GLY A 78 -15.02 -1.91 2.84
CA GLY A 78 -13.62 -2.07 3.22
C GLY A 78 -12.83 -2.83 2.16
N CYS A 79 -13.40 -3.90 1.61
CA CYS A 79 -12.83 -4.60 0.47
C CYS A 79 -12.64 -3.65 -0.73
N VAL A 80 -13.69 -2.93 -1.14
CA VAL A 80 -13.62 -2.06 -2.31
C VAL A 80 -12.68 -0.87 -2.09
N ASN A 81 -12.72 -0.23 -0.92
CA ASN A 81 -11.82 0.90 -0.62
C ASN A 81 -10.36 0.45 -0.56
N HIS A 82 -10.08 -0.72 0.02
CA HIS A 82 -8.74 -1.29 0.04
C HIS A 82 -8.27 -1.65 -1.38
N SER A 83 -9.13 -2.27 -2.20
CA SER A 83 -8.82 -2.50 -3.62
C SER A 83 -8.52 -1.19 -4.34
N LEU A 84 -9.30 -0.12 -4.10
CA LEU A 84 -9.05 1.19 -4.70
C LEU A 84 -7.73 1.83 -4.26
N THR A 85 -7.29 1.67 -3.00
CA THR A 85 -5.95 2.13 -2.59
C THR A 85 -4.84 1.39 -3.33
N LEU A 86 -5.03 0.09 -3.58
CA LEU A 86 -4.07 -0.71 -4.35
C LEU A 86 -4.11 -0.42 -5.86
N ALA A 87 -5.26 -0.02 -6.39
CA ALA A 87 -5.34 0.53 -7.74
C ALA A 87 -4.62 1.88 -7.83
N ILE A 88 -4.79 2.77 -6.85
CA ILE A 88 -4.04 4.04 -6.75
C ILE A 88 -2.53 3.78 -6.68
N HIS A 89 -2.13 2.73 -5.99
CA HIS A 89 -0.75 2.26 -5.97
C HIS A 89 -0.23 1.94 -7.38
N ASP A 90 -0.92 1.10 -8.15
CA ASP A 90 -0.50 0.76 -9.52
C ASP A 90 -0.52 2.01 -10.44
N ILE A 91 -1.57 2.84 -10.35
CA ILE A 91 -1.67 4.11 -11.09
C ILE A 91 -0.53 5.08 -10.73
N SER A 92 0.01 5.02 -9.51
CA SER A 92 1.13 5.86 -9.08
C SER A 92 2.40 5.57 -9.88
N HIS A 93 2.56 4.35 -10.39
CA HIS A 93 3.62 3.96 -11.32
C HIS A 93 3.29 4.26 -12.80
N ASN A 94 2.18 4.94 -13.05
CA ASN A 94 1.67 5.32 -14.36
C ASN A 94 1.24 4.11 -15.22
N THR A 95 0.78 3.03 -14.60
CA THR A 95 0.37 1.82 -15.31
C THR A 95 -0.96 1.95 -16.03
N ALA A 96 -1.84 2.89 -15.66
CA ALA A 96 -3.16 3.03 -16.31
C ALA A 96 -3.10 3.65 -17.71
N PHE A 97 -2.28 4.70 -17.89
CA PHE A 97 -2.15 5.40 -19.17
C PHE A 97 -0.71 5.45 -19.71
N GLY A 98 0.25 4.87 -18.98
CA GLY A 98 1.66 4.88 -19.36
C GLY A 98 2.43 6.11 -18.89
N THR A 99 3.76 6.00 -18.96
CA THR A 99 4.71 7.05 -18.56
C THR A 99 4.66 8.28 -19.47
N GLY A 100 4.17 8.14 -20.71
CA GLY A 100 3.95 9.26 -21.64
C GLY A 100 2.76 10.16 -21.27
N HIS A 101 1.88 9.73 -20.36
CA HIS A 101 0.69 10.48 -19.95
C HIS A 101 0.59 10.62 -18.42
N PRO A 102 1.58 11.24 -17.75
CA PRO A 102 1.61 11.30 -16.30
C PRO A 102 0.46 12.13 -15.71
N ALA A 103 -0.03 13.15 -16.43
CA ALA A 103 -1.17 13.95 -16.00
C ALA A 103 -2.49 13.14 -15.97
N GLN A 104 -2.71 12.28 -16.97
CA GLN A 104 -3.89 11.42 -17.02
C GLN A 104 -3.89 10.43 -15.84
N ASN A 105 -2.75 9.80 -15.55
CA ASN A 105 -2.61 8.94 -14.39
C ASN A 105 -2.88 9.69 -13.06
N ARG A 106 -2.37 10.91 -12.91
CA ARG A 106 -2.59 11.72 -11.69
C ARG A 106 -4.06 12.04 -11.47
N TRP A 107 -4.76 12.53 -12.49
CA TRP A 107 -6.19 12.84 -12.38
C TRP A 107 -7.04 11.58 -12.21
N PHE A 108 -6.64 10.48 -12.84
CA PHE A 108 -7.32 9.20 -12.66
C PHE A 108 -7.14 8.64 -11.25
N ALA A 109 -5.98 8.83 -10.62
CA ALA A 109 -5.78 8.49 -9.22
C ALA A 109 -6.67 9.32 -8.29
N VAL A 110 -6.85 10.62 -8.57
CA VAL A 110 -7.81 11.48 -7.82
C VAL A 110 -9.24 10.97 -7.98
N PHE A 111 -9.64 10.54 -9.19
CA PHE A 111 -10.94 9.92 -9.42
C PHE A 111 -11.11 8.61 -8.63
N ALA A 112 -10.11 7.72 -8.66
CA ALA A 112 -10.12 6.48 -7.89
C ALA A 112 -10.19 6.72 -6.37
N ASN A 113 -9.70 7.87 -5.91
CA ASN A 113 -9.68 8.25 -4.50
C ASN A 113 -11.06 8.69 -3.98
N LEU A 114 -11.97 9.19 -4.81
CA LEU A 114 -13.22 9.81 -4.35
C LEU A 114 -14.02 8.95 -3.35
N PRO A 115 -14.17 7.61 -3.53
CA PRO A 115 -14.90 6.76 -2.57
C PRO A 115 -14.17 6.49 -1.24
N LEU A 116 -12.94 6.96 -1.05
CA LEU A 116 -12.19 6.72 0.19
C LEU A 116 -12.59 7.73 1.30
N GLY A 117 -13.24 8.83 0.94
CA GLY A 117 -13.69 9.87 1.87
C GLY A 117 -12.58 10.80 2.38
N VAL A 118 -11.32 10.52 2.08
CA VAL A 118 -10.14 11.31 2.49
C VAL A 118 -9.15 11.49 1.32
N PRO A 119 -8.50 12.66 1.18
CA PRO A 119 -7.57 12.90 0.08
C PRO A 119 -6.24 12.18 0.33
N TYR A 120 -5.98 11.16 -0.46
CA TYR A 120 -4.88 10.21 -0.27
C TYR A 120 -3.98 10.10 -1.51
N ALA A 121 -4.55 10.06 -2.72
CA ALA A 121 -3.84 9.62 -3.92
C ALA A 121 -2.59 10.43 -4.27
N SER A 122 -2.68 11.76 -4.23
CA SER A 122 -1.55 12.63 -4.60
C SER A 122 -0.39 12.53 -3.61
N SER A 123 -0.68 12.54 -2.31
CA SER A 123 0.33 12.38 -1.26
C SER A 123 0.93 10.98 -1.27
N PHE A 124 0.10 9.95 -1.46
CA PHE A 124 0.57 8.58 -1.59
C PHE A 124 1.64 8.45 -2.68
N LYS A 125 1.36 8.88 -3.91
CA LYS A 125 2.35 8.83 -5.01
C LYS A 125 3.66 9.53 -4.65
N LYS A 126 3.58 10.69 -3.98
CA LYS A 126 4.75 11.51 -3.60
C LYS A 126 5.71 10.77 -2.67
N TYR A 127 5.19 10.00 -1.72
CA TYR A 127 6.00 9.24 -0.76
C TYR A 127 6.30 7.82 -1.24
N HIS A 128 5.38 7.20 -1.97
CA HIS A 128 5.54 5.85 -2.50
C HIS A 128 6.69 5.74 -3.52
N VAL A 129 6.93 6.77 -4.32
CA VAL A 129 8.11 6.82 -5.20
C VAL A 129 9.42 6.87 -4.40
N ASP A 130 9.45 7.57 -3.28
CA ASP A 130 10.62 7.60 -2.40
C ASP A 130 10.83 6.23 -1.75
N HIS A 131 9.77 5.55 -1.33
CA HIS A 131 9.82 4.19 -0.80
C HIS A 131 10.48 3.20 -1.79
N HIS A 132 10.10 3.22 -3.07
CA HIS A 132 10.77 2.39 -4.08
C HIS A 132 12.22 2.79 -4.34
N ARG A 133 12.55 4.08 -4.23
CA ARG A 133 13.90 4.60 -4.51
C ARG A 133 14.87 4.36 -3.37
N TYR A 134 14.39 4.56 -2.14
CA TYR A 134 15.15 4.58 -0.91
C TYR A 134 14.59 3.54 0.07
N LEU A 135 14.19 2.36 -0.40
CA LEU A 135 13.63 1.29 0.44
C LEU A 135 14.45 1.15 1.73
N GLY A 136 13.80 1.15 2.90
CA GLY A 136 14.48 1.05 4.20
C GLY A 136 15.41 2.22 4.55
N GLY A 137 15.43 3.30 3.77
CA GLY A 137 16.30 4.44 3.96
C GLY A 137 15.90 5.26 5.19
N ASP A 138 16.81 5.39 6.15
CA ASP A 138 16.52 6.12 7.40
C ASP A 138 16.19 7.59 7.13
N GLY A 139 15.02 8.03 7.63
CA GLY A 139 14.51 9.38 7.41
C GLY A 139 14.02 9.68 5.98
N LEU A 140 14.07 8.72 5.05
CA LEU A 140 13.64 8.91 3.66
C LEU A 140 12.43 8.03 3.32
N ASP A 141 12.47 6.77 3.73
CA ASP A 141 11.39 5.82 3.56
C ASP A 141 10.41 5.92 4.74
N VAL A 142 9.31 6.63 4.50
CA VAL A 142 8.26 6.87 5.49
C VAL A 142 7.38 5.65 5.74
N ASP A 143 7.55 4.56 4.97
CA ASP A 143 6.90 3.28 5.25
C ASP A 143 7.49 2.60 6.49
N VAL A 144 8.75 2.89 6.84
CA VAL A 144 9.41 2.32 8.02
C VAL A 144 8.88 2.98 9.31
N PRO A 145 8.43 2.20 10.32
CA PRO A 145 8.00 2.74 11.61
C PRO A 145 9.08 3.57 12.32
N THR A 146 8.64 4.47 13.18
CA THR A 146 9.54 5.22 14.06
C THR A 146 10.05 4.37 15.22
N ARG A 147 11.14 4.80 15.88
CA ARG A 147 11.62 4.16 17.12
C ARG A 147 10.55 4.19 18.22
N LEU A 148 9.75 5.26 18.31
CA LEU A 148 8.65 5.36 19.25
C LEU A 148 7.60 4.28 18.99
N GLU A 149 7.22 4.06 17.73
CA GLU A 149 6.29 2.98 17.37
C GLU A 149 6.85 1.60 17.74
N GLY A 150 8.12 1.32 17.43
CA GLY A 150 8.78 0.07 17.81
C GLY A 150 8.77 -0.19 19.31
N TRP A 151 9.11 0.82 20.11
CA TRP A 151 9.11 0.73 21.57
C TRP A 151 7.69 0.61 22.15
N LEU A 152 6.74 1.38 21.62
CA LEU A 152 5.37 1.44 22.14
C LEU A 152 4.58 0.19 21.80
N PHE A 153 4.68 -0.33 20.58
CA PHE A 153 3.85 -1.43 20.08
C PHE A 153 4.59 -2.76 20.09
N CYS A 154 5.09 -3.15 21.27
CA CYS A 154 5.98 -4.30 21.48
C CYS A 154 5.35 -5.48 22.25
N THR A 155 4.04 -5.48 22.52
CA THR A 155 3.32 -6.63 23.11
C THR A 155 2.15 -7.02 22.21
N PRO A 156 1.63 -8.27 22.28
CA PRO A 156 0.55 -8.71 21.39
C PRO A 156 -0.66 -7.76 21.34
N ALA A 157 -1.19 -7.34 22.49
CA ALA A 157 -2.33 -6.41 22.54
C ALA A 157 -2.00 -5.05 21.90
N ARG A 158 -0.77 -4.55 22.09
CA ARG A 158 -0.34 -3.28 21.49
C ARG A 158 -0.07 -3.43 19.99
N LYS A 159 0.49 -4.56 19.55
CA LYS A 159 0.65 -4.89 18.11
C LYS A 159 -0.71 -4.99 17.41
N LEU A 160 -1.70 -5.60 18.05
CA LEU A 160 -3.07 -5.62 17.53
C LEU A 160 -3.67 -4.21 17.41
N LEU A 161 -3.48 -3.37 18.42
CA LEU A 161 -3.89 -1.96 18.35
C LEU A 161 -3.15 -1.20 17.24
N TRP A 162 -1.85 -1.47 17.04
CA TRP A 162 -1.07 -0.87 15.96
C TRP A 162 -1.64 -1.22 14.59
N LEU A 163 -2.02 -2.48 14.36
CA LEU A 163 -2.70 -2.91 13.13
C LEU A 163 -4.06 -2.20 12.94
N ALA A 164 -4.82 -1.99 14.01
CA ALA A 164 -6.08 -1.24 13.93
C ALA A 164 -5.88 0.24 13.58
N LEU A 165 -4.74 0.82 13.99
CA LEU A 165 -4.38 2.22 13.77
C LEU A 165 -3.52 2.45 12.52
N GLN A 166 -3.22 1.41 11.73
CA GLN A 166 -2.43 1.51 10.50
C GLN A 166 -2.82 2.66 9.56
N PRO A 167 -4.11 2.94 9.31
CA PRO A 167 -4.52 4.04 8.43
C PRO A 167 -3.99 5.39 8.90
N PHE A 168 -3.88 5.58 10.22
CA PHE A 168 -3.33 6.79 10.81
C PHE A 168 -1.82 6.84 10.69
N PHE A 169 -1.11 5.73 10.90
CA PHE A 169 0.35 5.72 10.76
C PHE A 169 0.78 6.01 9.31
N TYR A 170 0.15 5.37 8.31
CA TYR A 170 0.43 5.67 6.91
C TYR A 170 0.14 7.12 6.52
N SER A 171 -0.85 7.75 7.16
CA SER A 171 -1.25 9.13 6.85
C SER A 171 -0.39 10.18 7.57
N LEU A 172 -0.06 9.93 8.85
CA LEU A 172 0.57 10.91 9.74
C LEU A 172 2.08 10.75 9.82
N ARG A 173 2.60 9.53 9.81
CA ARG A 173 4.06 9.28 9.92
C ARG A 173 4.87 10.04 8.87
N PRO A 174 4.45 10.11 7.58
CA PRO A 174 5.19 10.88 6.59
C PRO A 174 5.36 12.36 6.94
N LEU A 175 4.37 12.96 7.61
CA LEU A 175 4.39 14.36 8.02
C LEU A 175 5.37 14.64 9.17
N CYS A 176 5.73 13.60 9.93
CA CYS A 176 6.67 13.70 11.05
C CYS A 176 8.09 13.26 10.65
N VAL A 177 8.22 12.23 9.81
CA VAL A 177 9.51 11.61 9.46
C VAL A 177 10.22 12.35 8.34
N HIS A 178 9.50 12.67 7.26
CA HIS A 178 10.09 13.32 6.09
C HIS A 178 9.08 14.30 5.49
N PRO A 179 8.77 15.42 6.18
CA PRO A 179 7.79 16.38 5.71
C PRO A 179 8.23 16.99 4.37
N LYS A 180 7.48 16.71 3.31
CA LYS A 180 7.69 17.30 1.98
C LYS A 180 6.71 18.44 1.73
N ALA A 181 7.16 19.46 1.00
CA ALA A 181 6.33 20.58 0.59
C ALA A 181 5.02 20.10 -0.09
N MET A 182 3.94 20.83 0.15
CA MET A 182 2.64 20.56 -0.45
C MET A 182 2.67 20.90 -1.94
N THR A 183 2.21 19.97 -2.78
CA THR A 183 2.15 20.15 -4.22
C THR A 183 0.79 20.66 -4.68
N ARG A 184 0.72 21.28 -5.86
CA ARG A 184 -0.55 21.69 -6.47
C ARG A 184 -1.53 20.52 -6.63
N MET A 185 -1.03 19.32 -6.95
CA MET A 185 -1.87 18.14 -7.10
C MET A 185 -2.45 17.63 -5.78
N GLU A 186 -1.78 17.85 -4.65
CA GLU A 186 -2.35 17.54 -3.32
C GLU A 186 -3.48 18.51 -3.00
N VAL A 187 -3.33 19.80 -3.31
CA VAL A 187 -4.40 20.79 -3.18
C VAL A 187 -5.60 20.40 -4.06
N PHE A 188 -5.39 20.06 -5.34
CA PHE A 188 -6.47 19.63 -6.21
C PHE A 188 -7.16 18.34 -5.75
N ASN A 189 -6.39 17.36 -5.25
CA ASN A 189 -6.96 16.14 -4.69
C ASN A 189 -7.82 16.45 -3.46
N ALA A 190 -7.37 17.34 -2.56
CA ALA A 190 -8.13 17.77 -1.39
C ALA A 190 -9.42 18.48 -1.79
N LEU A 191 -9.36 19.45 -2.72
CA LEU A 191 -10.54 20.16 -3.20
C LEU A 191 -11.56 19.22 -3.88
N ALA A 192 -11.10 18.31 -4.73
CA ALA A 192 -11.97 17.33 -5.38
C ALA A 192 -12.62 16.38 -4.36
N GLN A 193 -11.86 15.93 -3.35
CA GLN A 193 -12.40 15.07 -2.29
C GLN A 193 -13.43 15.80 -1.43
N LEU A 194 -13.15 17.05 -1.04
CA LEU A 194 -14.09 17.88 -0.28
C LEU A 194 -15.38 18.14 -1.06
N ALA A 195 -15.26 18.43 -2.37
CA ALA A 195 -16.42 18.59 -3.24
C ALA A 195 -17.24 17.29 -3.33
N ALA A 196 -16.61 16.14 -3.56
CA ALA A 196 -17.30 14.85 -3.62
C ALA A 196 -17.97 14.49 -2.28
N ASN A 197 -17.28 14.68 -1.16
CA ASN A 197 -17.84 14.48 0.18
C ASN A 197 -19.05 15.38 0.43
N ALA A 198 -18.95 16.67 0.08
CA ALA A 198 -20.05 17.61 0.20
C ALA A 198 -21.26 17.19 -0.66
N THR A 199 -21.03 16.79 -1.91
CA THR A 199 -22.08 16.29 -2.81
C THR A 199 -22.76 15.03 -2.24
N ILE A 200 -22.00 14.06 -1.74
CA ILE A 200 -22.57 12.85 -1.14
C ILE A 200 -23.38 13.19 0.11
N PHE A 201 -22.86 14.07 0.97
CA PHE A 201 -23.55 14.50 2.18
C PHE A 201 -24.85 15.25 1.87
N THR A 202 -24.85 16.17 0.91
CA THR A 202 -26.04 16.97 0.57
C THR A 202 -27.11 16.12 -0.12
N LEU A 203 -26.73 15.17 -0.97
CA LEU A 203 -27.68 14.31 -1.67
C LEU A 203 -28.24 13.19 -0.78
N TRP A 204 -27.40 12.59 0.08
CA TRP A 204 -27.70 11.32 0.73
C TRP A 204 -27.51 11.31 2.26
N GLY A 205 -27.09 12.43 2.85
CA GLY A 205 -26.99 12.64 4.29
C GLY A 205 -25.72 12.09 4.94
N LEU A 206 -25.75 11.99 6.27
CA LEU A 206 -24.59 11.59 7.09
C LEU A 206 -24.21 10.11 6.92
N LYS A 207 -25.19 9.23 6.69
CA LYS A 207 -24.99 7.77 6.78
C LYS A 207 -24.01 7.22 5.71
N PRO A 208 -24.07 7.64 4.43
CA PRO A 208 -23.05 7.29 3.45
C PRO A 208 -21.65 7.84 3.78
N MET A 209 -21.55 9.03 4.38
CA MET A 209 -20.26 9.57 4.82
C MET A 209 -19.63 8.70 5.90
N VAL A 210 -20.42 8.31 6.90
CA VAL A 210 -19.97 7.35 7.94
C VAL A 210 -19.57 6.03 7.30
N TYR A 211 -20.35 5.53 6.34
CA TYR A 211 -20.03 4.30 5.62
C TYR A 211 -18.67 4.37 4.89
N LEU A 212 -18.38 5.43 4.12
CA LEU A 212 -17.12 5.54 3.38
C LEU A 212 -15.91 5.68 4.32
N LEU A 213 -16.02 6.51 5.37
CA LEU A 213 -14.94 6.69 6.34
C LEU A 213 -14.70 5.40 7.15
N ALA A 214 -15.77 4.73 7.58
CA ALA A 214 -15.67 3.44 8.26
C ALA A 214 -15.09 2.37 7.33
N SER A 215 -15.46 2.36 6.05
CA SER A 215 -14.91 1.44 5.05
C SER A 215 -13.40 1.60 4.90
N SER A 216 -12.93 2.84 4.78
CA SER A 216 -11.49 3.13 4.72
C SER A 216 -10.77 2.75 6.01
N LEU A 217 -11.30 3.13 7.18
CA LEU A 217 -10.68 2.84 8.48
C LEU A 217 -10.59 1.33 8.74
N LEU A 218 -11.69 0.61 8.53
CA LEU A 218 -11.77 -0.82 8.79
C LEU A 218 -11.00 -1.62 7.73
N GLY A 219 -11.13 -1.25 6.45
CA GLY A 219 -10.46 -1.93 5.34
C GLY A 219 -8.95 -1.77 5.37
N LEU A 220 -8.43 -0.59 5.73
CA LEU A 220 -6.98 -0.33 5.83
C LEU A 220 -6.42 -0.67 7.23
N GLY A 221 -7.28 -0.88 8.22
CA GLY A 221 -6.94 -1.30 9.59
C GLY A 221 -6.94 -2.82 9.76
N LEU A 222 -7.77 -3.36 10.65
CA LEU A 222 -7.88 -4.80 10.90
C LEU A 222 -8.73 -5.52 9.82
N HIS A 223 -8.13 -5.78 8.67
CA HIS A 223 -8.79 -6.47 7.56
C HIS A 223 -7.88 -7.54 6.95
N PRO A 224 -8.38 -8.71 6.47
CA PRO A 224 -7.52 -9.72 5.85
C PRO A 224 -6.63 -9.19 4.73
N ILE A 225 -7.12 -8.21 3.96
CA ILE A 225 -6.39 -7.60 2.85
C ILE A 225 -5.21 -6.77 3.38
N SER A 226 -5.35 -6.05 4.51
CA SER A 226 -4.31 -5.17 5.05
C SER A 226 -3.08 -5.89 5.59
N GLY A 227 -3.09 -7.22 5.62
CA GLY A 227 -1.88 -7.99 5.92
C GLY A 227 -0.74 -7.71 4.95
N HIS A 228 -1.01 -7.19 3.75
CA HIS A 228 0.04 -6.78 2.83
C HIS A 228 0.96 -5.69 3.42
N PHE A 229 0.43 -4.73 4.19
CA PHE A 229 1.25 -3.68 4.86
C PHE A 229 2.34 -4.25 5.77
N VAL A 230 2.14 -5.47 6.28
CA VAL A 230 3.14 -6.18 7.08
C VAL A 230 3.92 -7.16 6.20
N ALA A 231 3.24 -7.95 5.39
CA ALA A 231 3.84 -9.00 4.57
C ALA A 231 4.97 -8.48 3.69
N GLU A 232 4.79 -7.29 3.12
CA GLU A 232 5.64 -6.78 2.06
C GLU A 232 7.07 -6.51 2.50
N HIS A 233 7.27 -5.86 3.65
CA HIS A 233 8.59 -5.35 4.07
C HIS A 233 9.02 -5.68 5.50
N TYR A 234 8.23 -6.46 6.24
CA TYR A 234 8.63 -6.92 7.57
C TYR A 234 9.47 -8.18 7.49
N MET A 235 10.50 -8.24 8.33
CA MET A 235 11.50 -9.29 8.35
C MET A 235 11.00 -10.53 9.10
N PHE A 236 10.17 -11.33 8.43
CA PHE A 236 9.74 -12.65 8.90
C PHE A 236 10.88 -13.67 8.98
N LEU A 237 11.84 -13.57 8.06
CA LEU A 237 13.09 -14.31 8.05
C LEU A 237 14.26 -13.35 8.04
N LYS A 238 15.24 -13.57 8.93
CA LYS A 238 16.42 -12.69 9.02
C LYS A 238 17.15 -12.63 7.68
N GLY A 239 17.53 -11.43 7.26
CA GLY A 239 18.20 -11.17 5.98
C GLY A 239 17.27 -10.95 4.79
N HIS A 240 15.96 -11.10 4.96
CA HIS A 240 14.97 -10.84 3.90
C HIS A 240 14.08 -9.65 4.26
N GLU A 241 14.07 -8.64 3.39
CA GLU A 241 13.38 -7.36 3.59
C GLU A 241 12.20 -7.11 2.66
N THR A 242 11.96 -8.01 1.70
CA THR A 242 10.84 -7.94 0.77
C THR A 242 10.30 -9.34 0.55
N TYR A 243 8.98 -9.51 0.60
CA TYR A 243 8.32 -10.80 0.41
C TYR A 243 7.18 -10.67 -0.59
N SER A 244 7.02 -11.69 -1.41
CA SER A 244 5.81 -11.85 -2.23
C SER A 244 4.77 -12.70 -1.51
N TYR A 245 3.51 -12.40 -1.77
CA TYR A 245 2.33 -13.17 -1.43
C TYR A 245 1.70 -13.77 -2.70
N TYR A 246 1.57 -15.10 -2.73
CA TYR A 246 0.98 -15.84 -3.85
C TYR A 246 -0.31 -16.54 -3.45
N GLY A 247 -1.22 -15.81 -2.81
CA GLY A 247 -2.53 -16.32 -2.40
C GLY A 247 -3.72 -15.66 -3.12
N PRO A 248 -4.95 -16.07 -2.74
CA PRO A 248 -6.17 -15.72 -3.47
C PRO A 248 -6.56 -14.25 -3.38
N LEU A 249 -6.06 -13.49 -2.39
CA LEU A 249 -6.44 -12.07 -2.27
C LEU A 249 -5.92 -11.22 -3.45
N ASN A 250 -4.91 -11.71 -4.18
CA ASN A 250 -4.41 -11.10 -5.42
C ASN A 250 -5.49 -10.81 -6.47
N TRP A 251 -6.56 -11.63 -6.51
CA TRP A 251 -7.68 -11.46 -7.43
C TRP A 251 -8.44 -10.14 -7.25
N ILE A 252 -8.48 -9.63 -6.02
CA ILE A 252 -9.15 -8.37 -5.67
C ILE A 252 -8.15 -7.25 -5.35
N THR A 253 -6.85 -7.53 -5.42
CA THR A 253 -5.77 -6.59 -5.09
C THR A 253 -4.78 -6.37 -6.23
N PHE A 254 -5.22 -6.60 -7.47
CA PHE A 254 -4.44 -6.32 -8.68
C PHE A 254 -3.08 -7.02 -8.70
N ASN A 255 -2.97 -8.20 -8.08
CA ASN A 255 -1.71 -8.92 -7.90
C ASN A 255 -0.60 -8.13 -7.17
N VAL A 256 -0.92 -7.18 -6.30
CA VAL A 256 0.10 -6.47 -5.49
C VAL A 256 0.97 -7.43 -4.67
N GLY A 257 0.44 -8.61 -4.33
CA GLY A 257 1.20 -9.65 -3.64
C GLY A 257 2.41 -10.15 -4.42
N TYR A 258 2.52 -9.95 -5.74
CA TYR A 258 3.77 -10.16 -6.48
C TYR A 258 4.76 -9.01 -6.19
N HIS A 259 5.04 -8.78 -4.91
CA HIS A 259 5.64 -7.54 -4.41
C HIS A 259 7.14 -7.48 -4.67
N MET A 260 7.83 -8.62 -4.63
CA MET A 260 9.23 -8.73 -5.04
C MET A 260 9.38 -8.35 -6.52
N GLU A 261 8.52 -8.92 -7.37
CA GLU A 261 8.45 -8.65 -8.81
C GLU A 261 8.10 -7.18 -9.06
N HIS A 262 7.16 -6.63 -8.28
CA HIS A 262 6.78 -5.22 -8.32
C HIS A 262 7.95 -4.30 -7.98
N HIS A 263 8.67 -4.53 -6.88
CA HIS A 263 9.83 -3.71 -6.54
C HIS A 263 10.96 -3.84 -7.56
N ASP A 264 11.12 -5.01 -8.18
CA ASP A 264 12.05 -5.22 -9.28
C ASP A 264 11.60 -4.50 -10.56
N PHE A 265 10.30 -4.32 -10.78
CA PHE A 265 9.76 -3.68 -11.98
C PHE A 265 8.47 -2.87 -11.74
N PRO A 266 8.54 -1.71 -11.04
CA PRO A 266 7.33 -0.97 -10.66
C PRO A 266 6.54 -0.43 -11.85
N SER A 267 7.18 -0.32 -13.03
CA SER A 267 6.53 0.11 -14.27
C SER A 267 5.76 -1.01 -14.99
N ILE A 268 5.80 -2.25 -14.49
CA ILE A 268 4.99 -3.36 -15.00
C ILE A 268 3.67 -3.37 -14.21
N PRO A 269 2.50 -3.28 -14.88
CA PRO A 269 1.22 -3.33 -14.19
C PRO A 269 1.05 -4.64 -13.43
N GLY A 270 0.37 -4.58 -12.28
CA GLY A 270 0.11 -5.72 -11.41
C GLY A 270 -0.37 -6.99 -12.14
N ARG A 271 -1.28 -6.86 -13.11
CA ARG A 271 -1.77 -8.00 -13.93
C ARG A 271 -0.69 -8.79 -14.67
N ASN A 272 0.45 -8.17 -14.98
CA ASN A 272 1.55 -8.75 -15.73
C ASN A 272 2.69 -9.23 -14.82
N LEU A 273 2.70 -8.89 -13.52
CA LEU A 273 3.72 -9.33 -12.57
C LEU A 273 3.85 -10.87 -12.49
N PRO A 274 2.76 -11.68 -12.57
CA PRO A 274 2.90 -13.13 -12.64
C PRO A 274 3.73 -13.62 -13.83
N LEU A 275 3.80 -12.86 -14.93
CA LEU A 275 4.63 -13.20 -16.09
C LEU A 275 6.11 -12.94 -15.82
N VAL A 276 6.46 -11.96 -14.99
CA VAL A 276 7.85 -11.69 -14.59
C VAL A 276 8.43 -12.93 -13.91
N ARG A 277 7.72 -13.46 -12.90
CA ARG A 277 8.12 -14.70 -12.23
C ARG A 277 8.22 -15.89 -13.18
N LYS A 278 7.30 -16.03 -14.13
CA LYS A 278 7.35 -17.11 -15.13
C LYS A 278 8.54 -17.02 -16.07
N ILE A 279 8.99 -15.81 -16.41
CA ILE A 279 10.13 -15.57 -17.30
C ILE A 279 11.46 -15.83 -16.58
N ALA A 280 11.55 -15.42 -15.30
CA ALA A 280 12.79 -15.45 -14.52
C ALA A 280 12.58 -16.18 -13.16
N PRO A 281 12.08 -17.42 -13.14
CA PRO A 281 11.68 -18.11 -11.91
C PRO A 281 12.84 -18.32 -10.94
N GLU A 282 14.06 -18.50 -11.46
CA GLU A 282 15.26 -18.71 -10.64
C GLU A 282 15.60 -17.53 -9.72
N TYR A 283 15.09 -16.33 -10.02
CA TYR A 283 15.25 -15.15 -9.19
C TYR A 283 14.25 -15.07 -8.03
N TYR A 284 13.18 -15.88 -8.06
CA TYR A 284 12.05 -15.76 -7.13
C TYR A 284 11.75 -17.04 -6.35
N ASP A 285 11.86 -18.21 -6.96
CA ASP A 285 11.33 -19.46 -6.39
C ASP A 285 12.07 -19.95 -5.13
N HIS A 286 13.29 -19.46 -4.91
CA HIS A 286 14.09 -19.75 -3.71
C HIS A 286 13.89 -18.72 -2.59
N LEU A 287 13.19 -17.61 -2.84
CA LEU A 287 12.97 -16.55 -1.87
C LEU A 287 11.77 -16.87 -0.96
N PRO A 288 11.78 -16.42 0.31
CA PRO A 288 10.66 -16.63 1.21
C PRO A 288 9.42 -15.90 0.70
N GLN A 289 8.27 -16.55 0.85
CA GLN A 289 6.98 -16.10 0.31
C GLN A 289 5.84 -16.41 1.27
N HIS A 290 4.77 -15.61 1.20
CA HIS A 290 3.54 -15.80 1.97
C HIS A 290 2.42 -16.40 1.12
N TYR A 291 1.52 -17.15 1.76
CA TYR A 291 0.31 -17.70 1.12
C TYR A 291 -0.99 -17.25 1.82
N SER A 292 -0.89 -16.61 2.98
CA SER A 292 -2.04 -16.08 3.73
C SER A 292 -1.67 -14.79 4.44
N TRP A 293 -2.28 -13.67 4.03
CA TRP A 293 -2.16 -12.40 4.75
C TRP A 293 -2.85 -12.43 6.13
N VAL A 294 -3.86 -13.28 6.32
CA VAL A 294 -4.43 -13.52 7.66
C VAL A 294 -3.39 -14.14 8.58
N LYS A 295 -2.61 -15.11 8.08
CA LYS A 295 -1.50 -15.71 8.85
C LYS A 295 -0.43 -14.66 9.17
N VAL A 296 -0.05 -13.82 8.20
CA VAL A 296 0.89 -12.70 8.42
C VAL A 296 0.42 -11.80 9.56
N LEU A 297 -0.84 -11.39 9.58
CA LEU A 297 -1.40 -10.55 10.65
C LEU A 297 -1.39 -11.27 12.00
N TRP A 298 -1.74 -12.56 12.01
CA TRP A 298 -1.69 -13.39 13.21
C TRP A 298 -0.27 -13.48 13.76
N ASP A 299 0.69 -13.92 12.94
CA ASP A 299 2.10 -14.06 13.31
C ASP A 299 2.67 -12.73 13.82
N PHE A 300 2.37 -11.62 13.13
CA PHE A 300 2.80 -10.29 13.56
C PHE A 300 2.36 -9.98 14.99
N VAL A 301 1.15 -10.36 15.37
CA VAL A 301 0.61 -10.16 16.73
C VAL A 301 1.19 -11.18 17.71
N SER A 302 1.24 -12.46 17.34
CA SER A 302 1.53 -13.56 18.26
C SER A 302 3.02 -13.85 18.48
N GLU A 303 3.88 -13.57 17.50
CA GLU A 303 5.31 -13.90 17.59
C GLU A 303 6.13 -12.77 18.22
N ASP A 304 6.96 -13.09 19.21
CA ASP A 304 7.80 -12.12 19.92
C ASP A 304 8.95 -11.55 19.06
N SER A 305 9.31 -12.26 17.99
CA SER A 305 10.31 -11.87 16.99
C SER A 305 9.81 -10.77 16.03
N LEU A 306 8.48 -10.57 15.97
CA LEU A 306 7.80 -9.65 15.06
C LEU A 306 7.20 -8.46 15.80
N GLY A 307 7.22 -7.31 15.12
CA GLY A 307 6.72 -6.03 15.60
C GLY A 307 7.26 -4.89 14.73
N PRO A 308 7.01 -3.62 15.08
CA PRO A 308 7.45 -2.50 14.25
C PRO A 308 8.96 -2.42 14.00
N TYR A 309 9.78 -2.97 14.91
CA TYR A 309 11.24 -3.10 14.74
C TYR A 309 11.69 -4.20 13.77
N ALA A 310 10.81 -5.11 13.34
CA ALA A 310 11.14 -6.16 12.38
C ALA A 310 11.21 -5.59 10.95
N ARG A 311 12.03 -4.56 10.74
CA ARG A 311 12.28 -3.88 9.46
C ARG A 311 13.78 -3.70 9.27
N VAL A 312 14.20 -3.65 8.00
CA VAL A 312 15.57 -3.25 7.66
C VAL A 312 15.65 -1.73 7.58
N LYS A 313 16.74 -1.17 8.12
CA LYS A 313 17.15 0.21 7.93
C LYS A 313 18.51 0.31 7.27
N ARG A 314 18.71 1.34 6.45
CA ARG A 314 19.98 1.62 5.79
C ARG A 314 20.23 3.12 5.66
N VAL A 315 21.50 3.48 5.54
CA VAL A 315 21.92 4.85 5.20
C VAL A 315 21.99 4.95 3.68
N CYS A 316 21.09 5.72 3.08
CA CYS A 316 21.09 5.94 1.63
C CYS A 316 22.05 7.06 1.24
N LYS A 317 22.80 6.86 0.16
CA LYS A 317 23.55 7.95 -0.48
C LYS A 317 22.56 8.84 -1.23
N LEU A 318 22.36 10.06 -0.74
CA LEU A 318 21.65 11.08 -1.50
C LEU A 318 22.51 11.48 -2.69
N ALA A 319 21.89 11.64 -3.86
CA ALA A 319 22.56 12.34 -4.95
C ALA A 319 22.93 13.73 -4.41
N LYS A 320 24.21 14.12 -4.51
CA LYS A 320 24.59 15.51 -4.20
C LYS A 320 23.72 16.39 -5.10
N ASP A 321 22.96 17.29 -4.50
CA ASP A 321 22.25 18.31 -5.25
C ASP A 321 23.31 19.05 -6.07
N GLY A 322 23.28 18.84 -7.38
CA GLY A 322 24.06 19.64 -8.30
C GLY A 322 23.48 21.04 -8.23
N LEU A 323 24.15 21.90 -7.46
CA LEU A 323 23.96 23.35 -7.48
C LEU A 323 24.12 23.89 -8.90
#